data_AF-A0A418GNL4-F1
#
_entry.id   AF-A0A418GNL4-F1
#
_cell.length_a   1.000
_cell.length_b   1.000
_cell.length_c   1.000
_cell.angle_alpha   90.00
_cell.angle_beta   90.00
_cell.angle_gamma   90.00
#
_symmetry.space_group_name_H-M   'P 1'
#
loop_
_entity.id
_entity.type
_entity.pdbx_description
1 polymer ?
#
loop_
_entity_poly.entity_id
_entity_poly.type
_entity_poly.pdbx_seq_one_letter_code
_entity_poly.pdbx_strand_id
1 'polypeptide(L)' 'MQSELQTALFQAFDTLNLQRVKTFSVPPVTLCGPGAVSSCGQQAQTRGLKHLFVMADSFLHQAGMTAGLTRSLAVKGIA' A
#
# COMPACT_ATOMS: atom_id res chain seq x y z
N MET A 1 -22.48 -38.86 -8.79
CA MET A 1 -21.26 -39.69 -8.98
C MET A 1 -20.24 -39.10 -9.95
N GLN A 2 -20.54 -38.89 -11.24
CA GLN A 2 -19.55 -38.34 -12.19
C GLN A 2 -19.16 -36.88 -11.87
N SER A 3 -20.13 -36.06 -11.46
CA SER A 3 -19.91 -34.68 -11.02
C SER A 3 -19.10 -34.58 -9.73
N GLU A 4 -19.38 -35.45 -8.75
CA GLU A 4 -18.69 -35.46 -7.45
C GLU A 4 -17.22 -35.86 -7.60
N LEU A 5 -16.93 -36.86 -8.43
CA LEU A 5 -15.57 -37.25 -8.74
C LEU A 5 -14.79 -36.11 -9.42
N GLN A 6 -15.43 -35.42 -10.37
CA GLN A 6 -14.83 -34.28 -11.04
C GLN A 6 -14.50 -33.13 -10.06
N THR A 7 -15.43 -32.80 -9.15
CA THR A 7 -15.19 -31.80 -8.10
C THR A 7 -14.05 -32.20 -7.18
N ALA A 8 -14.00 -33.46 -6.73
CA ALA A 8 -12.92 -33.95 -5.87
C ALA A 8 -11.54 -33.89 -6.55
N LEU A 9 -11.49 -34.20 -7.85
CA LEU A 9 -10.25 -34.08 -8.64
C LEU A 9 -9.79 -32.62 -8.74
N PHE A 10 -10.68 -31.68 -9.03
CA PHE A 10 -10.31 -30.26 -9.09
C PHE A 10 -9.81 -29.75 -7.73
N GLN A 11 -10.46 -30.13 -6.62
CA GLN A 11 -9.99 -29.77 -5.28
C GLN A 11 -8.59 -30.34 -4.98
N ALA A 12 -8.31 -31.58 -5.38
CA ALA A 12 -6.99 -32.18 -5.21
C ALA A 12 -5.94 -31.42 -6.04
N PHE A 13 -6.25 -31.07 -7.28
CA PHE A 13 -5.35 -30.27 -8.12
C PHE A 13 -5.12 -28.87 -7.56
N ASP A 14 -6.17 -28.18 -7.11
CA ASP A 14 -6.04 -26.86 -6.48
C ASP A 14 -5.16 -26.93 -5.23
N THR A 15 -5.28 -27.98 -4.43
CA THR A 15 -4.43 -28.20 -3.24
C THR A 15 -2.96 -28.38 -3.62
N LEU A 16 -2.67 -29.19 -4.65
CA LEU A 16 -1.31 -29.38 -5.15
C LEU A 16 -0.74 -28.09 -5.77
N ASN A 17 -1.58 -27.31 -6.46
CA ASN A 17 -1.19 -26.05 -7.07
C ASN A 17 -0.91 -24.98 -6.00
N LEU A 18 -1.72 -24.91 -4.94
CA LEU A 18 -1.53 -23.99 -3.82
C LEU A 18 -0.17 -24.18 -3.13
N GLN A 19 0.32 -25.42 -2.99
CA GLN A 19 1.66 -25.70 -2.44
C GLN A 19 2.82 -25.12 -3.28
N ARG A 20 2.55 -24.80 -4.56
CA ARG A 20 3.54 -24.25 -5.50
C ARG A 20 3.43 -22.73 -5.65
N VAL A 21 2.40 -22.10 -5.09
CA VAL A 21 2.24 -20.65 -5.16
C VAL A 21 3.42 -19.96 -4.48
N LYS A 22 4.04 -19.03 -5.21
CA LYS A 22 5.03 -18.10 -4.67
C LYS A 22 4.35 -16.76 -4.49
N THR A 23 4.41 -16.22 -3.27
CA THR A 23 3.84 -14.91 -2.97
C THR A 23 4.94 -13.87 -2.96
N PHE A 24 4.70 -12.76 -3.67
CA PHE A 24 5.55 -11.58 -3.63
C PHE A 24 4.68 -10.39 -3.23
N SER A 25 4.87 -9.90 -2.00
CA SER A 25 4.08 -8.79 -1.47
C SER A 25 4.82 -7.47 -1.70
N VAL A 26 4.18 -6.54 -2.39
CA VAL A 26 4.71 -5.19 -2.65
C VAL A 26 3.74 -4.12 -2.19
N PRO A 27 4.25 -2.93 -1.83
CA PRO A 27 3.40 -1.77 -1.65
C PRO A 27 2.56 -1.53 -2.91
N PRO A 28 1.28 -1.14 -2.76
CA PRO A 28 0.41 -0.85 -3.91
C PRO A 28 0.93 0.32 -4.76
N VAL A 29 1.74 1.21 -4.17
CA VAL A 29 2.46 2.29 -4.86
C VAL A 29 3.79 2.54 -4.17
N THR A 30 4.85 2.69 -4.96
CA THR A 30 6.18 3.15 -4.52
C THR A 30 6.52 4.44 -5.26
N LEU A 31 6.87 5.50 -4.53
CA LEU A 31 7.30 6.77 -5.09
C LEU A 31 8.81 6.95 -4.88
N CYS A 32 9.56 7.20 -5.96
CA CYS A 32 11.02 7.34 -5.92
C CYS A 32 11.47 8.62 -6.63
N GLY A 33 12.53 9.25 -6.10
CA GLY A 33 13.16 10.44 -6.68
C GLY A 33 12.89 11.74 -5.92
N PRO A 34 13.54 12.85 -6.33
CA PRO A 34 13.31 14.17 -5.74
C PRO A 34 11.81 14.54 -5.79
N GLY A 35 11.26 14.97 -4.65
CA GLY A 35 9.85 15.35 -4.54
C GLY A 35 8.86 14.20 -4.27
N ALA A 36 9.34 12.97 -4.01
CA ALA A 36 8.47 11.86 -3.62
C ALA A 36 7.62 12.19 -2.38
N VAL A 37 8.25 12.77 -1.33
CA VAL A 37 7.58 13.18 -0.09
C VAL A 37 6.52 14.27 -0.34
N SER A 38 6.78 15.21 -1.24
CA SER A 38 5.81 16.26 -1.57
C SER A 38 4.62 15.78 -2.40
N SER A 39 4.60 14.51 -2.80
CA SER A 39 3.48 13.90 -3.54
C SER A 39 2.50 13.17 -2.63
N CYS A 40 2.79 13.05 -1.33
CA CYS A 40 1.98 12.30 -0.36
C CYS A 40 0.53 12.80 -0.25
N GLY A 41 0.30 14.11 -0.28
CA GLY A 41 -1.05 14.69 -0.28
C GLY A 41 -1.87 14.30 -1.50
N GLN A 42 -1.27 14.30 -2.70
CA GLN A 42 -1.96 13.85 -3.91
C GLN A 42 -2.32 12.37 -3.79
N GLN A 43 -1.39 11.55 -3.26
CA GLN A 43 -1.65 10.13 -3.04
C GLN A 43 -2.78 9.88 -2.02
N ALA A 44 -2.83 10.67 -0.94
CA ALA A 44 -3.91 10.60 0.05
C ALA A 44 -5.27 11.01 -0.55
N GLN A 45 -5.30 12.13 -1.29
CA GLN A 45 -6.49 12.63 -1.97
C GLN A 45 -7.04 11.63 -2.99
N THR A 46 -6.20 11.05 -3.85
CA THR A 46 -6.62 10.06 -4.86
C THR A 46 -7.21 8.80 -4.22
N ARG A 47 -6.80 8.48 -2.98
CA ARG A 47 -7.35 7.35 -2.19
C ARG A 47 -8.58 7.73 -1.36
N GLY A 48 -9.05 8.98 -1.44
CA GLY A 48 -10.19 9.46 -0.66
C GLY A 48 -9.93 9.60 0.84
N LEU A 49 -8.66 9.66 1.26
CA LEU A 49 -8.32 9.87 2.67
C LEU A 49 -8.60 11.32 3.06
N LYS A 50 -9.04 11.52 4.31
CA LYS A 50 -9.33 12.85 4.88
C LYS A 50 -8.46 13.19 6.08
N HIS A 51 -8.04 12.16 6.82
CA HIS A 51 -7.22 12.28 8.01
C HIS A 51 -6.07 11.29 7.96
N LEU A 52 -4.87 11.73 8.35
CA LEU A 52 -3.67 10.89 8.44
C LEU A 52 -2.97 11.11 9.78
N PHE A 53 -2.68 10.01 10.47
CA PHE A 53 -1.75 10.04 11.59
C PHE A 53 -0.32 9.88 11.06
N VAL A 54 0.49 10.93 11.21
CA VAL A 54 1.89 10.93 10.76
C VAL A 54 2.80 10.56 11.93
N MET A 55 3.48 9.42 11.79
CA MET A 55 4.58 9.04 12.68
C MET A 55 5.90 9.45 12.05
N ALA A 56 6.68 10.26 12.76
CA ALA A 56 8.00 10.70 12.34
C ALA A 56 8.96 10.69 13.51
N ASP A 57 10.24 10.49 13.21
CA ASP A 57 11.32 10.68 14.19
C ASP A 57 11.43 12.15 14.60
N SER A 58 11.73 12.39 15.89
CA SER A 58 11.80 13.74 16.46
C SER A 58 12.91 14.58 15.84
N PHE A 59 14.09 13.99 15.61
CA PHE A 59 15.21 14.69 15.02
C PHE A 59 14.90 15.08 13.57
N LEU A 60 14.35 14.16 12.77
CA LEU A 60 13.95 14.46 11.38
C LEU A 60 12.90 15.56 11.30
N HIS A 61 11.93 15.57 12.21
CA HIS A 61 10.92 16.61 12.26
C HIS A 61 11.53 17.98 12.61
N GLN A 62 12.35 18.03 13.66
CA GLN A 62 13.01 19.27 14.11
C GLN A 62 14.00 19.81 13.06
N ALA A 63 14.65 18.93 12.29
CA ALA A 63 15.51 19.30 11.17
C ALA A 63 14.74 19.79 9.92
N GLY A 64 13.40 19.81 9.96
CA GLY A 64 12.55 20.27 8.86
C GLY A 64 12.37 19.26 7.72
N MET A 65 12.86 18.02 7.86
CA MET A 65 12.80 16.98 6.82
C MET A 65 11.37 16.53 6.51
N THR A 66 10.43 16.73 7.44
CA THR A 66 9.01 16.43 7.24
C THR A 66 8.22 17.59 6.61
N ALA A 67 8.83 18.76 6.41
CA ALA A 67 8.10 19.96 5.96
C ALA A 67 7.45 19.77 4.58
N GLY A 68 8.10 19.00 3.69
CA GLY A 68 7.53 18.64 2.39
C GLY A 68 6.26 17.79 2.50
N LEU A 69 6.21 16.87 3.48
CA LEU A 69 5.04 16.05 3.76
C LEU A 69 3.90 16.92 4.29
N THR A 70 4.15 17.69 5.35
CA THR A 70 3.14 18.54 5.98
C THR A 70 2.50 19.50 4.98
N ARG A 71 3.32 20.16 4.14
CA ARG A 71 2.83 21.06 3.09
C ARG A 71 1.98 20.33 2.05
N SER A 72 2.42 19.16 1.61
CA SER A 72 1.70 18.35 0.63
C SER A 72 0.31 17.96 1.13
N LEU A 73 0.22 17.51 2.38
CA LEU A 73 -1.05 17.17 3.03
C LEU A 73 -1.96 18.38 3.17
N ALA A 74 -1.43 19.50 3.67
CA ALA A 74 -2.18 20.73 3.89
C ALA A 74 -2.81 21.29 2.60
N VAL A 75 -2.04 21.35 1.50
CA VAL A 75 -2.53 21.83 0.18
C VAL A 75 -3.70 20.98 -0.34
N LYS A 76 -3.76 19.71 0.07
CA LYS A 76 -4.82 18.77 -0.34
C LYS A 76 -5.96 18.65 0.66
N GLY A 77 -5.94 19.45 1.73
CA GLY A 77 -6.97 19.41 2.78
C GLY A 77 -6.97 18.10 3.56
N ILE A 78 -5.82 17.43 3.66
CA ILE A 78 -5.66 16.22 4.46
C ILE A 78 -5.23 16.65 5.85
N ALA A 79 -6.08 16.36 6.85
CA ALA A 79 -5.88 16.73 8.24
C ALA A 79 -5.08 15.70 9.03
#